data_AF-A0A803LR43-F1
#
_entry.id   AF-A0A803LR43-F1
#
_cell.length_a   1.000
_cell.length_b   1.000
_cell.length_c   1.000
_cell.angle_alpha   90.00
_cell.angle_beta   90.00
_cell.angle_gamma   90.00
#
_symmetry.space_group_name_H-M   'P 1'
#
loop_
_entity.id
_entity.type
_entity.pdbx_description
1 polymer ?
#
loop_
_entity_poly.entity_id
_entity_poly.type
_entity_poly.pdbx_seq_one_letter_code
_entity_poly.pdbx_strand_id
1 'polypeptide(L)'
;CLQCPLLNISYCPPSETLLSNEKSLVVVVYNSLGWNREEVIRIPVTIDKVIVRDIEGKEVESQLIPLTNASLSLRNDNVKAYLGKPLENAINHWLAFAVSVPPLGFSTYIVSGAHEGARSIMSSAFSVQGNINNTIEVGQGNLRLLYAGGKLSQYTNSRNSVSAVVEQSYSYYTGFSGTNEDTQVTRVYKEKEHAEIEFTVINT
;
A
#
# COMPACT_ATOMS: atom_id res chain seq x y z
N CYS A 1 0.73 -22.46 9.04
CA CYS A 1 0.20 -21.15 8.62
C CYS A 1 1.38 -20.28 8.22
N LEU A 2 1.54 -19.95 6.92
CA LEU A 2 2.57 -18.99 6.51
C LEU A 2 1.99 -17.57 6.60
N GLN A 3 2.73 -16.67 7.23
CA GLN A 3 2.41 -15.24 7.29
C GLN A 3 3.34 -14.46 6.35
N CYS A 4 2.88 -13.31 5.87
CA CYS A 4 3.65 -12.43 4.99
C CYS A 4 3.93 -11.08 5.68
N PRO A 5 5.00 -10.98 6.49
CA PRO A 5 5.34 -9.74 7.19
C PRO A 5 5.93 -8.66 6.28
N LEU A 6 6.29 -9.00 5.04
CA LEU A 6 6.99 -8.11 4.09
C LEU A 6 6.08 -7.60 2.95
N LEU A 7 4.78 -7.45 3.23
CA LEU A 7 3.82 -6.88 2.27
C LEU A 7 4.14 -5.42 1.92
N ASN A 8 4.82 -4.67 2.80
CA ASN A 8 5.26 -3.31 2.51
C ASN A 8 6.20 -3.20 1.29
N ILE A 9 6.98 -4.25 1.02
CA ILE A 9 7.87 -4.36 -0.15
C ILE A 9 7.31 -5.31 -1.21
N SER A 10 5.99 -5.52 -1.20
CA SER A 10 5.29 -6.40 -2.14
C SER A 10 5.80 -7.85 -2.12
N TYR A 11 6.25 -8.40 -0.98
CA TYR A 11 6.83 -9.75 -0.92
C TYR A 11 5.99 -10.72 -0.06
N CYS A 12 5.52 -11.82 -0.66
CA CYS A 12 4.75 -12.87 0.00
C CYS A 12 4.86 -14.22 -0.75
N PRO A 13 5.85 -15.07 -0.42
CA PRO A 13 6.08 -16.33 -1.13
C PRO A 13 4.87 -17.25 -1.28
N PRO A 14 3.97 -17.41 -0.28
CA PRO A 14 2.77 -18.23 -0.42
C PRO A 14 1.85 -17.77 -1.55
N SER A 15 1.61 -16.47 -1.70
CA SER A 15 0.70 -15.95 -2.74
C SER A 15 1.35 -15.92 -4.12
N GLU A 16 2.68 -15.85 -4.19
CA GLU A 16 3.42 -15.84 -5.45
C GLU A 16 3.61 -17.23 -6.05
N THR A 17 3.74 -18.27 -5.22
CA THR A 17 4.06 -19.63 -5.68
C THR A 17 2.83 -20.51 -5.84
N LEU A 18 1.86 -20.45 -4.91
CA LEU A 18 0.72 -21.36 -4.91
C LEU A 18 -0.25 -21.09 -6.06
N LEU A 19 -0.49 -19.83 -6.38
CA LEU A 19 -1.36 -19.43 -7.49
C LEU A 19 -0.75 -19.76 -8.87
N SER A 20 0.57 -19.83 -8.96
CA SER A 20 1.28 -20.18 -10.20
C SER A 20 1.18 -21.67 -10.57
N ASN A 21 0.78 -22.53 -9.61
CA ASN A 21 0.72 -23.98 -9.77
C ASN A 21 -0.71 -24.51 -10.00
N GLU A 22 -1.64 -23.67 -10.46
CA GLU A 22 -3.09 -23.97 -10.59
C GLU A 22 -3.77 -24.40 -9.27
N LYS A 23 -3.11 -24.16 -8.13
CA LYS A 23 -3.66 -24.41 -6.80
C LYS A 23 -4.36 -23.16 -6.30
N SER A 24 -5.40 -23.38 -5.50
CA SER A 24 -6.07 -22.29 -4.79
C SER A 24 -5.28 -21.90 -3.53
N LEU A 25 -5.20 -20.60 -3.27
CA LEU A 25 -4.65 -20.03 -2.04
C LEU A 25 -5.79 -19.77 -1.06
N VAL A 26 -5.71 -20.38 0.13
CA VAL A 26 -6.63 -20.09 1.23
C VAL A 26 -6.06 -18.94 2.06
N VAL A 27 -6.82 -17.86 2.17
CA VAL A 27 -6.48 -16.65 2.92
C VAL A 27 -7.38 -16.58 4.14
N VAL A 28 -6.78 -16.65 5.33
CA VAL A 28 -7.49 -16.47 6.60
C VAL A 28 -7.17 -15.08 7.14
N VAL A 29 -8.20 -14.27 7.35
CA VAL A 29 -8.08 -12.91 7.86
C VAL A 29 -8.59 -12.88 9.28
N TYR A 30 -7.75 -12.50 10.24
CA TYR A 30 -8.10 -12.40 11.65
C TYR A 30 -8.28 -10.93 12.06
N ASN A 31 -9.33 -10.65 12.80
CA ASN A 31 -9.62 -9.35 13.37
C ASN A 31 -9.38 -9.38 14.88
N SER A 32 -8.35 -8.68 15.33
CA SER A 32 -8.00 -8.55 16.75
C SER A 32 -8.85 -7.52 17.51
N LEU A 33 -9.79 -6.85 16.85
CA LEU A 33 -10.62 -5.82 17.45
C LEU A 33 -11.97 -6.39 17.95
N GLY A 34 -12.52 -5.79 19.01
CA GLY A 34 -13.81 -6.17 19.60
C GLY A 34 -15.07 -5.75 18.81
N TRP A 35 -14.95 -5.45 17.53
CA TRP A 35 -16.01 -4.91 16.68
C TRP A 35 -15.81 -5.36 15.22
N ASN A 36 -16.88 -5.41 14.44
CA ASN A 36 -16.85 -5.88 13.06
C ASN A 36 -15.96 -4.96 12.22
N ARG A 37 -15.15 -5.55 11.33
CA ARG A 37 -14.24 -4.79 10.48
C ARG A 37 -14.47 -5.14 9.02
N GLU A 38 -14.71 -4.10 8.22
CA GLU A 38 -14.68 -4.14 6.77
C GLU A 38 -13.40 -3.45 6.30
N GLU A 39 -12.64 -4.10 5.42
CA GLU A 39 -11.34 -3.62 4.98
C GLU A 39 -11.05 -4.10 3.56
N VAL A 40 -10.19 -3.39 2.83
CA VAL A 40 -9.62 -3.89 1.58
C VAL A 40 -8.20 -4.40 1.83
N ILE A 41 -8.00 -5.71 1.77
CA ILE A 41 -6.66 -6.29 1.90
C ILE A 41 -5.99 -6.42 0.54
N ARG A 42 -4.66 -6.48 0.54
CA ARG A 42 -3.85 -6.58 -0.67
C ARG A 42 -2.79 -7.66 -0.51
N ILE A 43 -2.65 -8.53 -1.51
CA ILE A 43 -1.58 -9.55 -1.59
C ILE A 43 -0.91 -9.53 -2.97
N PRO A 44 0.42 -9.73 -3.08
CA PRO A 44 1.08 -9.78 -4.37
C PRO A 44 0.79 -11.10 -5.07
N VAL A 45 0.51 -11.05 -6.37
CA VAL A 45 0.19 -12.21 -7.20
C VAL A 45 0.96 -12.16 -8.53
N THR A 46 1.22 -13.34 -9.09
CA THR A 46 1.94 -13.53 -10.35
C THR A 46 1.01 -13.59 -11.57
N ILE A 47 -0.21 -14.07 -11.37
CA ILE A 47 -1.22 -14.28 -12.40
C ILE A 47 -2.09 -13.03 -12.63
N ASP A 48 -2.61 -12.87 -13.85
CA ASP A 48 -3.41 -11.73 -14.32
C ASP A 48 -4.93 -12.03 -14.39
N LYS A 49 -5.31 -13.29 -14.12
CA LYS A 49 -6.68 -13.78 -14.11
C LYS A 49 -6.95 -14.50 -12.80
N VAL A 50 -7.51 -13.76 -11.86
CA VAL A 50 -7.80 -14.25 -10.50
C VAL A 50 -9.31 -14.20 -10.27
N ILE A 51 -9.81 -15.07 -9.40
CA ILE A 51 -11.13 -14.94 -8.79
C ILE A 51 -10.98 -15.13 -7.28
N VAL A 52 -11.75 -14.36 -6.51
CA VAL A 52 -11.82 -14.47 -5.04
C VAL A 52 -13.21 -14.93 -4.66
N ARG A 53 -13.28 -15.95 -3.81
CA ARG A 53 -14.53 -16.46 -3.24
C ARG A 53 -14.45 -16.49 -1.72
N ASP A 54 -15.57 -16.31 -1.06
CA ASP A 54 -15.69 -16.62 0.37
C ASP A 54 -15.82 -18.14 0.60
N ILE A 55 -15.95 -18.53 1.86
CA ILE A 55 -16.11 -19.93 2.26
C ILE A 55 -17.43 -20.56 1.78
N GLU A 56 -18.44 -19.74 1.47
CA GLU A 56 -19.73 -20.16 0.92
C GLU A 56 -19.67 -20.30 -0.62
N GLY A 57 -18.53 -19.98 -1.22
CA GLY A 57 -18.30 -20.04 -2.65
C GLY A 57 -18.81 -18.83 -3.43
N LYS A 58 -19.31 -17.79 -2.74
CA LYS A 58 -19.79 -16.57 -3.35
C LYS A 58 -18.60 -15.72 -3.79
N GLU A 59 -18.70 -15.15 -4.98
CA GLU A 59 -17.66 -14.27 -5.53
C GLU A 59 -17.57 -12.96 -4.73
N VAL A 60 -16.34 -12.55 -4.46
CA VAL A 60 -15.99 -11.32 -3.76
C VAL A 60 -15.40 -10.34 -4.76
N GLU A 61 -15.88 -9.10 -4.70
CA GLU A 61 -15.36 -8.02 -5.53
C GLU A 61 -13.84 -7.86 -5.33
N SER A 62 -13.12 -7.90 -6.44
CA SER A 62 -11.67 -7.93 -6.42
C SER A 62 -11.08 -7.20 -7.62
N GLN A 63 -9.91 -6.63 -7.40
CA GLN A 63 -9.21 -5.77 -8.34
C GLN A 63 -7.73 -6.14 -8.41
N LEU A 64 -7.19 -6.23 -9.62
CA LEU A 64 -5.75 -6.38 -9.86
C LEU A 64 -5.14 -4.99 -10.09
N ILE A 65 -4.10 -4.65 -9.33
CA ILE A 65 -3.40 -3.37 -9.39
C ILE A 65 -1.97 -3.63 -9.88
N PRO A 66 -1.57 -3.09 -11.04
CA PRO A 66 -0.24 -3.33 -11.58
C PRO A 66 0.84 -2.69 -10.69
N LEU A 67 1.99 -3.36 -10.60
CA LEU A 67 3.14 -2.85 -9.87
C LEU A 67 3.89 -1.81 -10.68
N THR A 68 4.39 -0.78 -10.00
CA THR A 68 5.26 0.23 -10.62
C THR A 68 6.72 -0.23 -10.63
N ASN A 69 7.51 0.30 -11.56
CA ASN A 69 8.95 0.05 -11.60
C ASN A 69 9.65 0.42 -10.28
N ALA A 70 9.20 1.49 -9.60
CA ALA A 70 9.71 1.88 -8.30
C ALA A 70 9.44 0.81 -7.22
N SER A 71 8.23 0.24 -7.21
CA SER A 71 7.87 -0.86 -6.30
C SER A 71 8.71 -2.11 -6.55
N LEU A 72 8.96 -2.45 -7.82
CA LEU A 72 9.79 -3.59 -8.21
C LEU A 72 11.25 -3.40 -7.82
N SER A 73 11.81 -2.20 -8.02
CA SER A 73 13.18 -1.89 -7.58
C SER A 73 13.32 -2.00 -6.07
N LEU A 74 12.40 -1.36 -5.32
CA LEU A 74 12.41 -1.40 -3.86
C LEU A 74 12.31 -2.84 -3.35
N ARG A 75 11.42 -3.66 -3.94
CA ARG A 75 11.29 -5.08 -3.64
C ARG A 75 12.61 -5.82 -3.85
N ASN A 76 13.24 -5.67 -5.02
CA ASN A 76 14.47 -6.40 -5.35
C ASN A 76 15.61 -6.06 -4.39
N ASP A 77 15.80 -4.79 -4.08
CA ASP A 77 16.88 -4.33 -3.19
C ASP A 77 16.65 -4.81 -1.75
N ASN A 78 15.43 -4.65 -1.23
CA ASN A 78 15.11 -5.01 0.14
C ASN A 78 15.09 -6.53 0.34
N VAL A 79 14.49 -7.31 -0.57
CA VAL A 79 14.45 -8.76 -0.42
C VAL A 79 15.87 -9.35 -0.46
N LYS A 80 16.75 -8.84 -1.33
CA LYS A 80 18.16 -9.24 -1.34
C LYS A 80 18.86 -8.89 -0.03
N ALA A 81 18.60 -7.72 0.54
CA ALA A 81 19.18 -7.33 1.83
C ALA A 81 18.67 -8.20 3.00
N TYR A 82 17.38 -8.53 3.03
CA TYR A 82 16.78 -9.33 4.12
C TYR A 82 17.09 -10.82 4.01
N LEU A 83 17.10 -11.39 2.81
CA LEU A 83 17.21 -12.84 2.59
C LEU A 83 18.58 -13.28 2.06
N GLY A 84 19.44 -12.35 1.67
CA GLY A 84 20.78 -12.62 1.12
C GLY A 84 20.77 -13.25 -0.28
N LYS A 85 19.61 -13.40 -0.91
CA LYS A 85 19.43 -14.03 -2.22
C LYS A 85 18.57 -13.18 -3.14
N PRO A 86 18.85 -13.17 -4.45
CA PRO A 86 17.98 -12.52 -5.43
C PRO A 86 16.64 -13.27 -5.52
N LEU A 87 15.61 -12.55 -5.99
CA LEU A 87 14.29 -13.11 -6.27
C LEU A 87 14.31 -13.97 -7.53
N GLU A 88 13.65 -15.12 -7.46
CA GLU A 88 13.47 -16.04 -8.60
C GLU A 88 12.19 -15.73 -9.39
N ASN A 89 11.14 -15.21 -8.74
CA ASN A 89 9.83 -14.99 -9.33
C ASN A 89 9.51 -13.51 -9.54
N ALA A 90 9.10 -13.18 -10.77
CA ALA A 90 8.53 -11.89 -11.12
C ALA A 90 7.07 -11.83 -10.66
N ILE A 91 6.72 -10.80 -9.90
CA ILE A 91 5.32 -10.45 -9.60
C ILE A 91 4.90 -9.28 -10.46
N ASN A 92 3.62 -9.28 -10.84
CA ASN A 92 3.09 -8.30 -11.78
C ASN A 92 1.98 -7.45 -11.16
N HIS A 93 1.23 -7.99 -10.20
CA HIS A 93 0.04 -7.35 -9.67
C HIS A 93 -0.10 -7.50 -8.15
N TRP A 94 -0.75 -6.52 -7.55
CA TRP A 94 -1.43 -6.65 -6.26
C TRP A 94 -2.87 -7.08 -6.51
N LEU A 95 -3.31 -8.15 -5.88
CA LEU A 95 -4.72 -8.47 -5.76
C LEU A 95 -5.29 -7.75 -4.54
N ALA A 96 -6.24 -6.83 -4.76
CA ALA A 96 -6.99 -6.13 -3.74
C ALA A 96 -8.43 -6.66 -3.70
N PHE A 97 -8.97 -6.95 -2.51
CA PHE A 97 -10.35 -7.38 -2.36
C PHE A 97 -10.92 -7.01 -1.00
N ALA A 98 -12.23 -6.78 -0.96
CA ALA A 98 -12.93 -6.41 0.26
C ALA A 98 -13.14 -7.64 1.15
N VAL A 99 -12.96 -7.47 2.46
CA VAL A 99 -13.19 -8.50 3.47
C VAL A 99 -14.05 -7.95 4.58
N SER A 100 -14.95 -8.78 5.10
CA SER A 100 -15.71 -8.52 6.34
C SER A 100 -15.33 -9.56 7.38
N VAL A 101 -14.95 -9.13 8.57
CA VAL A 101 -14.37 -9.99 9.61
C VAL A 101 -14.99 -9.70 10.98
N PRO A 102 -15.56 -10.71 11.66
CA PRO A 102 -16.25 -10.51 12.93
C PRO A 102 -15.33 -10.06 14.07
N PRO A 103 -15.90 -9.50 15.16
CA PRO A 103 -15.16 -9.17 16.38
C PRO A 103 -14.36 -10.36 16.91
N LEU A 104 -13.07 -10.17 17.23
CA LEU A 104 -12.19 -11.19 17.80
C LEU A 104 -12.24 -12.54 17.06
N GLY A 105 -12.45 -12.50 15.75
CA GLY A 105 -12.72 -13.68 14.93
C GLY A 105 -11.97 -13.66 13.61
N PHE A 106 -12.29 -14.62 12.74
CA PHE A 106 -11.66 -14.74 11.43
C PHE A 106 -12.69 -15.03 10.34
N SER A 107 -12.34 -14.66 9.10
CA SER A 107 -13.05 -15.02 7.87
C SER A 107 -12.07 -15.66 6.90
N THR A 108 -12.56 -16.59 6.08
CA THR A 108 -11.74 -17.35 5.13
C THR A 108 -12.16 -17.03 3.71
N TYR A 109 -11.16 -16.80 2.85
CA TYR A 109 -11.31 -16.52 1.44
C TYR A 109 -10.45 -17.46 0.62
N ILE A 110 -10.92 -17.82 -0.56
CA ILE A 110 -10.25 -18.71 -1.50
C ILE A 110 -9.92 -17.90 -2.74
N VAL A 111 -8.64 -17.83 -3.06
CA VAL A 111 -8.11 -17.15 -4.25
C VAL A 111 -7.66 -18.23 -5.23
N SER A 112 -8.17 -18.19 -6.47
CA SER A 112 -7.81 -19.16 -7.50
C SER A 112 -7.62 -18.50 -8.85
N GLY A 113 -7.00 -19.21 -9.79
CA GLY A 113 -7.01 -18.81 -11.20
C GLY A 113 -8.44 -18.75 -11.72
N ALA A 114 -8.74 -17.75 -12.55
CA ALA A 114 -10.03 -17.64 -13.22
C ALA A 114 -10.02 -18.41 -14.56
N HIS A 115 -11.03 -19.27 -14.76
CA HIS A 115 -11.37 -19.86 -16.05
C HIS A 115 -12.70 -19.27 -16.53
N GLU A 116 -12.88 -19.14 -17.85
CA GLU A 116 -13.98 -18.46 -18.57
C GLU A 116 -15.20 -17.99 -17.75
N GLY A 117 -15.47 -16.68 -17.77
CA GLY A 117 -16.58 -16.04 -17.07
C GLY A 117 -16.09 -15.01 -16.04
N ALA A 118 -16.25 -15.34 -14.76
CA ALA A 118 -15.97 -14.46 -13.62
C ALA A 118 -14.47 -14.27 -13.35
N ARG A 119 -14.02 -13.01 -13.26
CA ARG A 119 -12.62 -12.63 -13.02
C ARG A 119 -12.51 -11.28 -12.32
N SER A 120 -11.46 -11.11 -11.53
CA SER A 120 -11.08 -9.83 -10.94
C SER A 120 -10.90 -8.75 -12.01
N ILE A 121 -11.32 -7.53 -11.67
CA ILE A 121 -11.24 -6.38 -12.57
C ILE A 121 -9.78 -5.90 -12.61
N MET A 122 -9.21 -5.80 -13.80
CA MET A 122 -7.87 -5.21 -13.96
C MET A 122 -7.95 -3.69 -13.83
N SER A 123 -7.19 -3.11 -12.90
CA SER A 123 -7.02 -1.66 -12.80
C SER A 123 -6.29 -1.13 -14.01
N SER A 124 -6.74 0.00 -14.53
CA SER A 124 -5.94 0.81 -15.44
C SER A 124 -4.85 1.56 -14.65
N ALA A 125 -3.58 1.35 -15.01
CA ALA A 125 -2.52 2.27 -14.60
C ALA A 125 -2.63 3.55 -15.45
N PHE A 126 -2.94 4.67 -14.81
CA PHE A 126 -2.91 5.97 -15.49
C PHE A 126 -1.50 6.56 -15.37
N SER A 127 -0.71 6.45 -16.43
CA SER A 127 0.53 7.21 -16.56
C SER A 127 0.19 8.58 -17.16
N VAL A 128 0.26 9.64 -16.34
CA VAL A 128 0.17 11.02 -16.85
C VAL A 128 1.41 11.29 -17.69
N GLN A 129 1.29 11.18 -19.01
CA GLN A 129 2.35 11.60 -19.91
C GLN A 129 2.42 13.13 -19.96
N GLY A 130 3.34 13.68 -19.18
CA GLY A 130 4.09 14.88 -19.55
C GLY A 130 3.42 16.25 -19.44
N ASN A 131 2.15 16.38 -19.06
CA ASN A 131 1.56 17.71 -18.86
C ASN A 131 1.37 18.03 -17.37
N ILE A 132 2.24 18.93 -16.87
CA ILE A 132 2.30 19.41 -15.48
C ILE A 132 0.97 20.09 -15.05
N ASN A 133 0.17 20.51 -16.02
CA ASN A 133 -1.12 21.19 -15.81
C ASN A 133 -2.33 20.24 -15.72
N ASN A 134 -2.13 18.92 -15.82
CA ASN A 134 -3.25 17.99 -15.71
C ASN A 134 -3.66 17.80 -14.25
N THR A 135 -4.92 18.12 -13.96
CA THR A 135 -5.57 17.80 -12.69
C THR A 135 -6.22 16.42 -12.76
N ILE A 136 -6.08 15.62 -11.71
CA ILE A 136 -6.68 14.28 -11.61
C ILE A 136 -7.57 14.25 -10.37
N GLU A 137 -8.84 13.93 -10.55
CA GLU A 137 -9.77 13.68 -9.45
C GLU A 137 -9.82 12.17 -9.17
N VAL A 138 -9.69 11.79 -7.90
CA VAL A 138 -9.74 10.40 -7.43
C VAL A 138 -10.73 10.28 -6.27
N GLY A 139 -11.64 9.31 -6.36
CA GLY A 139 -12.57 8.95 -5.29
C GLY A 139 -13.93 8.52 -5.83
N GLN A 140 -14.41 7.34 -5.41
CA GLN A 140 -15.73 6.82 -5.80
C GLN A 140 -16.83 7.09 -4.75
N GLY A 141 -16.49 7.69 -3.61
CA GLY A 141 -17.40 7.92 -2.48
C GLY A 141 -17.62 9.40 -2.16
N ASN A 142 -17.91 9.67 -0.88
CA ASN A 142 -18.13 11.04 -0.41
C ASN A 142 -16.84 11.88 -0.45
N LEU A 143 -15.69 11.25 -0.23
CA LEU A 143 -14.39 11.89 -0.29
C LEU A 143 -13.84 11.82 -1.72
N ARG A 144 -13.46 12.98 -2.24
CA ARG A 144 -12.78 13.16 -3.52
C ARG A 144 -11.50 13.95 -3.30
N LEU A 145 -10.42 13.52 -3.94
CA LEU A 145 -9.10 14.12 -3.86
C LEU A 145 -8.72 14.65 -5.25
N LEU A 146 -8.25 15.89 -5.29
CA LEU A 146 -7.73 16.51 -6.50
C LEU A 146 -6.21 16.56 -6.42
N TYR A 147 -5.57 16.03 -7.46
CA TYR A 147 -4.12 16.08 -7.62
C TYR A 147 -3.77 17.02 -8.78
N ALA A 148 -2.81 17.91 -8.57
CA ALA A 148 -2.25 18.79 -9.59
C ALA A 148 -0.72 18.66 -9.60
N GLY A 149 -0.11 18.43 -10.76
CA GLY A 149 1.33 18.24 -10.86
C GLY A 149 1.87 17.07 -9.99
N GLY A 150 1.04 16.06 -9.74
CA GLY A 150 1.38 14.91 -8.88
C GLY A 150 1.29 15.16 -7.36
N LYS A 151 0.83 16.32 -6.93
CA LYS A 151 0.64 16.68 -5.51
C LYS A 151 -0.84 16.84 -5.19
N LEU A 152 -1.25 16.49 -3.97
CA LEU A 152 -2.60 16.78 -3.49
C LEU A 152 -2.78 18.31 -3.44
N SER A 153 -3.82 18.81 -4.09
CA SER A 153 -4.14 20.24 -4.15
C SER A 153 -5.45 20.59 -3.43
N GLN A 154 -6.40 19.66 -3.39
CA GLN A 154 -7.70 19.89 -2.78
C GLN A 154 -8.35 18.58 -2.34
N TYR A 155 -9.14 18.62 -1.28
CA TYR A 155 -10.10 17.56 -0.99
C TYR A 155 -11.51 18.12 -0.87
N THR A 156 -12.49 17.31 -1.27
CA THR A 156 -13.90 17.61 -1.11
C THR A 156 -14.59 16.42 -0.46
N ASN A 157 -15.42 16.69 0.54
CA ASN A 157 -16.27 15.71 1.20
C ASN A 157 -17.73 16.14 1.06
N SER A 158 -18.49 15.40 0.25
CA SER A 158 -19.89 15.72 -0.03
C SER A 158 -20.82 15.48 1.16
N ARG A 159 -20.46 14.61 2.12
CA ARG A 159 -21.31 14.27 3.26
C ARG A 159 -21.45 15.43 4.25
N ASN A 160 -20.36 16.13 4.50
CA ASN A 160 -20.33 17.28 5.40
C ASN A 160 -20.16 18.62 4.66
N SER A 161 -20.25 18.58 3.33
CA SER A 161 -20.13 19.75 2.45
C SER A 161 -18.82 20.53 2.63
N VAL A 162 -17.74 19.86 3.03
CA VAL A 162 -16.42 20.47 3.19
C VAL A 162 -15.66 20.42 1.87
N SER A 163 -15.08 21.54 1.46
CA SER A 163 -14.10 21.59 0.39
C SER A 163 -12.94 22.49 0.82
N ALA A 164 -11.72 21.98 0.76
CA ALA A 164 -10.54 22.69 1.26
C ALA A 164 -9.32 22.44 0.38
N VAL A 165 -8.57 23.52 0.16
CA VAL A 165 -7.28 23.51 -0.54
C VAL A 165 -6.21 22.99 0.41
N VAL A 166 -5.33 22.13 -0.09
CA VAL A 166 -4.22 21.53 0.66
C VAL A 166 -2.95 21.73 -0.13
N GLU A 167 -1.86 22.07 0.57
CA GLU A 167 -0.54 22.11 -0.01
C GLU A 167 0.28 20.91 0.47
N GLN A 168 0.83 20.15 -0.46
CA GLN A 168 1.71 19.02 -0.18
C GLN A 168 3.14 19.34 -0.65
N SER A 169 4.08 19.32 0.28
CA SER A 169 5.51 19.49 0.01
C SER A 169 6.34 18.43 0.73
N TYR A 170 7.52 18.15 0.18
CA TYR A 170 8.52 17.28 0.79
C TYR A 170 9.75 18.14 1.06
N SER A 171 10.18 18.17 2.33
CA SER A 171 11.33 18.92 2.80
C SER A 171 12.20 18.02 3.65
N TYR A 172 13.49 18.34 3.74
CA TYR A 172 14.43 17.65 4.62
C TYR A 172 15.26 18.69 5.36
N TYR A 173 15.70 18.35 6.57
CA TYR A 173 16.68 19.13 7.31
C TYR A 173 18.05 18.51 7.11
N THR A 174 19.04 19.34 6.83
CA THR A 174 20.44 18.91 6.81
C THR A 174 20.95 18.75 8.22
N GLY A 175 21.69 17.67 8.51
CA GLY A 175 22.37 17.50 9.78
C GLY A 175 23.40 18.61 10.00
N PHE A 176 23.50 19.12 11.24
CA PHE A 176 24.48 20.13 11.60
C PHE A 176 25.91 19.61 11.41
N SER A 177 26.75 20.35 10.70
CA SER A 177 28.13 19.94 10.36
C SER A 177 29.16 20.16 11.48
N GLY A 178 28.77 20.79 12.61
CA GLY A 178 29.69 21.15 13.68
C GLY A 178 30.52 22.38 13.30
N THR A 179 30.22 23.56 13.84
CA THR A 179 31.17 24.69 13.82
C THR A 179 31.86 24.80 15.18
N ASN A 180 33.07 25.35 15.21
CA ASN A 180 33.91 25.43 16.42
C ASN A 180 33.33 26.31 17.55
N GLU A 181 32.16 26.92 17.35
CA GLU A 181 31.51 27.81 18.32
C GLU A 181 30.27 27.19 18.97
N ASP A 182 29.68 26.14 18.40
CA ASP A 182 28.54 25.45 18.99
C ASP A 182 28.61 23.93 18.76
N THR A 183 28.58 23.17 19.85
CA THR A 183 28.76 21.70 19.84
C THR A 183 27.47 20.92 19.56
N GLN A 184 26.42 21.57 19.07
CA GLN A 184 25.09 20.97 18.94
C GLN A 184 25.03 19.97 17.79
N VAL A 185 25.21 18.68 18.09
CA VAL A 185 25.07 17.59 17.12
C VAL A 185 23.62 17.14 17.05
N THR A 186 23.05 17.01 15.84
CA THR A 186 21.80 16.27 15.64
C THR A 186 22.06 14.78 15.89
N ARG A 187 21.69 14.27 17.06
CA ARG A 187 21.81 12.85 17.42
C ARG A 187 20.42 12.24 17.56
N VAL A 188 20.26 11.02 17.04
CA VAL A 188 19.14 10.15 17.43
C VAL A 188 19.56 9.48 18.74
N TYR A 189 19.08 10.01 19.86
CA TYR A 189 19.29 9.41 21.17
C TYR A 189 18.39 8.19 21.33
N LYS A 190 18.99 7.03 21.59
CA LYS A 190 18.26 5.82 21.99
C LYS A 190 18.35 5.69 23.50
N GLU A 191 17.45 6.37 24.21
CA GLU A 191 16.74 5.84 25.39
C GLU A 191 15.79 6.88 26.00
N LYS A 192 14.50 6.50 25.97
CA LYS A 192 13.31 6.97 26.71
C LYS A 192 12.90 8.45 26.62
N GLU A 193 11.83 8.60 25.81
CA GLU A 193 10.73 9.56 25.91
C GLU A 193 11.06 11.03 25.62
N HIS A 194 10.49 11.52 24.50
CA HIS A 194 10.46 12.89 23.97
C HIS A 194 11.63 13.26 23.04
N ALA A 195 11.31 13.42 21.75
CA ALA A 195 12.10 14.25 20.84
C ALA A 195 11.43 15.62 20.83
N GLU A 196 11.97 16.55 21.61
CA GLU A 196 11.64 17.97 21.47
C GLU A 196 12.63 18.57 20.49
N ILE A 197 12.14 19.13 19.39
CA ILE A 197 12.95 19.90 18.44
C ILE A 197 12.39 21.32 18.47
N GLU A 198 13.06 22.19 19.20
CA GLU A 198 12.78 23.62 19.22
C GLU A 198 14.00 24.37 18.65
N PHE A 199 13.78 25.20 17.63
CA PHE A 199 14.78 26.16 17.17
C PHE A 199 14.12 27.50 16.83
N THR A 200 14.74 28.57 17.33
CA THR A 200 14.37 29.95 16.98
C THR A 200 15.05 30.33 15.68
N VAL A 201 14.26 30.68 14.66
CA VAL A 201 14.76 31.23 13.40
C VAL A 201 15.13 32.69 13.64
N ILE A 202 16.42 33.02 13.62
CA ILE A 202 16.87 34.40 13.54
C ILE A 202 17.14 34.70 12.06
N ASN A 203 16.23 35.46 11.44
CA ASN A 203 16.47 36.03 10.12
C ASN A 203 17.46 37.19 10.24
N THR A 204 18.53 37.15 9.46
CA THR A 204 19.36 38.32 9.12
C THR A 204 19.00 38.79 7.72
#